data_AF-A0A3D5BP78-F1
#
_entry.id   AF-A0A3D5BP78-F1
#
_cell.length_a   1.000
_cell.length_b   1.000
_cell.length_c   1.000
_cell.angle_alpha   90.00
_cell.angle_beta   90.00
_cell.angle_gamma   90.00
#
_symmetry.space_group_name_H-M   'P 1'
#
loop_
_entity.id
_entity.type
_entity.pdbx_description
1 polymer ?
#
loop_
_entity_poly.entity_id
_entity_poly.type
_entity_poly.pdbx_seq_one_letter_code
_entity_poly.pdbx_strand_id
1 'polypeptide(L)'
;MFDSDHEGRRNLYFTDASGRMRSFFGNEPEADDAYATYDYERHELYFCSNRSGRYRIYRYRNTGRSLDFAAWLGDAGLAPRIEPVPELDGPGQTMAPFVCEGVMFFASDRPGGRGGFDLYASRRTGSGWGAPRNLQDVLPVGVEVNTAGNEFRPSVLLLGFREKPELRLLLFSSDRPGGQGGYDLYLTALPASAGADQ
;
A
#
# COMPACT_ATOMS: atom_id res chain seq x y z
N MET A 1 -11.38 -2.41 -7.13
CA MET A 1 -11.05 -0.97 -7.22
C MET A 1 -9.75 -0.85 -8.00
N PHE A 2 -9.55 0.22 -8.76
CA PHE A 2 -8.35 0.51 -9.53
C PHE A 2 -8.14 2.03 -9.59
N ASP A 3 -6.92 2.49 -9.84
CA ASP A 3 -6.66 3.90 -10.17
C ASP A 3 -6.45 4.10 -11.67
N SER A 4 -6.80 5.30 -12.16
CA SER A 4 -6.61 5.70 -13.55
C SER A 4 -6.46 7.21 -13.65
N ASP A 5 -5.69 7.67 -14.64
CA ASP A 5 -5.47 9.08 -14.97
C ASP A 5 -6.15 9.51 -16.28
N HIS A 6 -7.11 8.73 -16.77
CA HIS A 6 -7.81 9.00 -18.04
C HIS A 6 -8.56 10.35 -18.09
N GLU A 7 -8.86 10.95 -16.93
CA GLU A 7 -9.48 12.28 -16.81
C GLU A 7 -8.46 13.39 -16.52
N GLY A 8 -7.16 13.12 -16.70
CA GLY A 8 -6.06 14.07 -16.52
C GLY A 8 -5.51 14.17 -15.08
N ARG A 9 -6.14 13.51 -14.11
CA ARG A 9 -5.64 13.30 -12.74
C ARG A 9 -5.85 11.87 -12.33
N ARG A 10 -4.99 11.38 -11.44
CA ARG A 10 -5.09 10.01 -10.95
C ARG A 10 -6.19 9.90 -9.89
N ASN A 11 -7.21 9.12 -10.18
CA ASN A 11 -8.36 8.92 -9.31
C ASN A 11 -8.61 7.43 -9.09
N LEU A 12 -9.27 7.09 -7.99
CA LEU A 12 -9.74 5.74 -7.71
C LEU A 12 -11.14 5.50 -8.27
N TYR A 13 -11.33 4.34 -8.88
CA TYR A 13 -12.57 3.89 -9.48
C TYR A 13 -12.87 2.45 -9.09
N PHE A 14 -14.14 2.09 -9.10
CA PHE A 14 -14.61 0.72 -8.91
C PHE A 14 -15.66 0.37 -9.96
N THR A 15 -15.91 -0.92 -10.11
CA THR A 15 -16.96 -1.43 -10.98
C THR A 15 -18.15 -1.80 -10.11
N ASP A 16 -19.33 -1.25 -10.40
CA ASP A 16 -20.56 -1.64 -9.69
C ASP A 16 -21.11 -2.98 -10.17
N ALA A 17 -22.18 -3.47 -9.54
CA ALA A 17 -22.79 -4.75 -9.85
C ALA A 17 -23.31 -4.87 -11.31
N SER A 18 -23.48 -3.75 -12.01
CA SER A 18 -23.88 -3.72 -13.43
C SER A 18 -22.69 -3.76 -14.40
N GLY A 19 -21.45 -3.79 -13.89
CA GLY A 19 -20.24 -3.72 -14.71
C GLY A 19 -19.84 -2.29 -15.07
N ARG A 20 -20.52 -1.26 -14.53
CA ARG A 20 -20.22 0.14 -14.85
C ARG A 20 -19.13 0.67 -13.93
N MET A 21 -18.19 1.42 -14.52
CA MET A 21 -17.19 2.17 -13.77
C MET A 21 -17.84 3.33 -13.01
N ARG A 22 -17.46 3.47 -11.73
CA ARG A 22 -17.93 4.48 -10.78
C ARG A 22 -16.75 5.06 -10.04
N SER A 23 -16.84 6.34 -9.70
CA SER A 23 -15.80 7.04 -8.93
C SER A 23 -15.89 6.67 -7.45
N PHE A 24 -14.73 6.42 -6.83
CA PHE A 24 -14.62 6.28 -5.38
C PHE A 24 -15.03 7.58 -4.68
N PHE A 25 -15.86 7.48 -3.63
CA PHE A 25 -16.35 8.64 -2.88
C PHE A 25 -15.23 9.52 -2.31
N GLY A 26 -14.05 8.95 -2.11
CA GLY A 26 -12.92 9.62 -1.48
C GLY A 26 -12.01 10.38 -2.43
N ASN A 27 -12.26 10.38 -3.74
CA ASN A 27 -11.46 11.18 -4.67
C ASN A 27 -11.61 12.67 -4.35
N GLU A 28 -10.50 13.39 -4.26
CA GLU A 28 -10.48 14.83 -4.03
C GLU A 28 -10.26 15.58 -5.35
N PRO A 29 -11.05 16.62 -5.66
CA PRO A 29 -10.98 17.30 -6.96
C PRO A 29 -9.60 17.88 -7.32
N GLU A 30 -8.81 18.23 -6.31
CA GLU A 30 -7.51 18.86 -6.47
C GLU A 30 -6.33 17.92 -6.18
N ALA A 31 -6.61 16.65 -5.85
CA ALA A 31 -5.59 15.67 -5.51
C ALA A 31 -5.43 14.60 -6.58
N ASP A 32 -4.35 13.84 -6.44
CA ASP A 32 -4.21 12.50 -7.00
C ASP A 32 -4.46 11.48 -5.88
N ASP A 33 -5.36 10.55 -6.13
CA ASP A 33 -5.75 9.46 -5.24
C ASP A 33 -5.47 8.11 -5.93
N ALA A 34 -4.69 7.24 -5.28
CA ALA A 34 -4.17 6.03 -5.92
C ALA A 34 -3.89 4.89 -4.94
N TYR A 35 -3.62 3.71 -5.51
CA TYR A 35 -3.04 2.56 -4.83
C TYR A 35 -3.80 2.11 -3.58
N ALA A 36 -5.03 1.67 -3.77
CA ALA A 36 -5.83 1.23 -2.65
C ALA A 36 -5.59 -0.23 -2.26
N THR A 37 -5.69 -0.49 -0.96
CA THR A 37 -5.60 -1.82 -0.35
C THR A 37 -6.61 -1.92 0.80
N TYR A 38 -7.05 -3.12 1.16
CA TYR A 38 -8.09 -3.32 2.17
C TYR A 38 -7.66 -4.35 3.22
N ASP A 39 -7.72 -3.95 4.49
CA ASP A 39 -7.54 -4.85 5.63
C ASP A 39 -8.88 -5.51 5.96
N TYR A 40 -9.02 -6.80 5.63
CA TYR A 40 -10.24 -7.58 5.88
C TYR A 40 -10.45 -7.94 7.36
N GLU A 41 -9.38 -8.00 8.17
CA GLU A 41 -9.51 -8.29 9.60
C GLU A 41 -10.11 -7.09 10.34
N ARG A 42 -9.68 -5.88 9.97
CA ARG A 42 -10.05 -4.63 10.64
C ARG A 42 -11.12 -3.83 9.92
N HIS A 43 -11.48 -4.23 8.70
CA HIS A 43 -12.39 -3.52 7.82
C HIS A 43 -11.94 -2.06 7.57
N GLU A 44 -10.68 -1.88 7.20
CA GLU A 44 -10.08 -0.58 6.91
C GLU A 44 -9.60 -0.53 5.45
N LEU A 45 -10.10 0.44 4.69
CA LEU A 45 -9.59 0.77 3.35
C LEU A 45 -8.44 1.75 3.51
N TYR A 46 -7.31 1.47 2.89
CA TYR A 46 -6.15 2.35 2.80
C TYR A 46 -5.91 2.74 1.36
N PHE A 47 -5.42 3.95 1.14
CA PHE A 47 -5.01 4.47 -0.16
C PHE A 47 -4.05 5.64 0.04
N CYS A 48 -3.36 6.07 -1.01
CA CYS A 48 -2.56 7.28 -0.93
C CYS A 48 -3.25 8.46 -1.61
N SER A 49 -3.00 9.66 -1.06
CA SER A 49 -3.53 10.92 -1.59
C SER A 49 -2.53 12.04 -1.37
N ASN A 50 -2.41 12.96 -2.33
CA ASN A 50 -1.67 14.21 -2.15
C ASN A 50 -2.54 15.40 -1.69
N ARG A 51 -3.78 15.16 -1.23
CA ARG A 51 -4.73 16.21 -0.74
C ARG A 51 -4.20 17.14 0.36
N SER A 52 -3.07 16.79 0.96
CA SER A 52 -2.35 17.58 1.98
C SER A 52 -1.03 18.19 1.46
N GLY A 53 -0.92 18.37 0.14
CA GLY A 53 0.22 18.97 -0.56
C GLY A 53 1.37 18.01 -0.90
N ARG A 54 1.33 16.77 -0.42
CA ARG A 54 2.25 15.67 -0.78
C ARG A 54 1.59 14.33 -0.50
N TYR A 55 2.01 13.27 -1.19
CA TYR A 55 1.44 11.95 -0.98
C TYR A 55 1.62 11.46 0.45
N ARG A 56 0.50 11.06 1.06
CA ARG A 56 0.41 10.40 2.35
C ARG A 56 -0.59 9.26 2.27
N ILE A 57 -0.56 8.37 3.26
CA ILE A 57 -1.55 7.30 3.39
C ILE A 57 -2.76 7.81 4.18
N TYR A 58 -3.93 7.60 3.61
CA TYR A 58 -5.23 7.86 4.22
C TYR A 58 -5.97 6.55 4.44
N ARG A 59 -6.92 6.57 5.37
CA ARG A 59 -7.80 5.43 5.62
C ARG A 59 -9.27 5.85 5.70
N TYR A 60 -10.13 4.90 5.34
CA TYR A 60 -11.54 4.90 5.68
C TYR A 60 -11.86 3.63 6.49
N ARG A 61 -12.56 3.80 7.63
CA ARG A 61 -13.02 2.67 8.45
C ARG A 61 -14.43 2.27 8.07
N ASN A 62 -14.58 1.07 7.54
CA ASN A 62 -15.87 0.46 7.23
C ASN A 62 -16.48 -0.15 8.50
N THR A 63 -17.00 0.70 9.39
CA THR A 63 -17.60 0.29 10.67
C THR A 63 -18.84 -0.59 10.49
N GLY A 64 -19.53 -0.48 9.36
CA GLY A 64 -20.64 -1.36 8.99
C GLY A 64 -20.20 -2.78 8.60
N ARG A 65 -18.89 -3.00 8.36
CA ARG A 65 -18.27 -4.29 8.01
C ARG A 65 -18.84 -4.95 6.74
N SER A 66 -19.64 -4.24 5.97
CA SER A 66 -20.23 -4.75 4.72
C SER A 66 -19.14 -5.00 3.69
N LEU A 67 -19.13 -6.20 3.12
CA LEU A 67 -18.25 -6.56 2.00
C LEU A 67 -18.89 -6.26 0.63
N ASP A 68 -20.07 -5.63 0.62
CA ASP A 68 -20.63 -5.05 -0.61
C ASP A 68 -19.93 -3.71 -0.91
N PHE A 69 -18.70 -3.82 -1.43
CA PHE A 69 -17.89 -2.67 -1.81
C PHE A 69 -18.62 -1.75 -2.80
N ALA A 70 -19.41 -2.30 -3.73
CA ALA A 70 -20.10 -1.49 -4.73
C ALA A 70 -21.16 -0.58 -4.09
N ALA A 71 -21.82 -1.03 -3.01
CA ALA A 71 -22.81 -0.23 -2.31
C ALA A 71 -22.20 0.99 -1.61
N TRP A 72 -21.09 0.81 -0.87
CA TRP A 72 -20.55 1.89 -0.03
C TRP A 72 -19.42 2.69 -0.68
N LEU A 73 -18.65 2.14 -1.65
CA LEU A 73 -17.61 2.92 -2.34
C LEU A 73 -18.17 4.08 -3.18
N GLY A 74 -19.47 4.04 -3.52
CA GLY A 74 -20.16 5.12 -4.23
C GLY A 74 -20.91 6.12 -3.35
N ASP A 75 -20.90 5.95 -2.02
CA ASP A 75 -21.62 6.83 -1.10
C ASP A 75 -20.78 8.07 -0.75
N ALA A 76 -21.04 9.18 -1.45
CA ALA A 76 -20.37 10.47 -1.22
C ALA A 76 -20.50 10.98 0.23
N GLY A 77 -21.54 10.56 0.96
CA GLY A 77 -21.73 10.92 2.37
C GLY A 77 -20.66 10.36 3.31
N LEU A 78 -19.83 9.42 2.84
CA LEU A 78 -18.75 8.81 3.60
C LEU A 78 -17.42 9.57 3.50
N ALA A 79 -17.27 10.48 2.54
CA ALA A 79 -16.02 11.23 2.33
C ALA A 79 -15.50 11.95 3.59
N PRO A 80 -16.33 12.60 4.44
CA PRO A 80 -15.85 13.24 5.66
C PRO A 80 -15.25 12.29 6.72
N ARG A 81 -15.38 10.97 6.54
CA ARG A 81 -14.84 9.95 7.45
C ARG A 81 -13.45 9.46 7.05
N ILE A 82 -12.89 10.00 5.96
CA ILE A 82 -11.51 9.73 5.56
C ILE A 82 -10.58 10.49 6.50
N GLU A 83 -9.56 9.81 7.02
CA GLU A 83 -8.57 10.38 7.92
C GLU A 83 -7.15 9.99 7.50
N PRO A 84 -6.14 10.82 7.77
CA PRO A 84 -4.74 10.46 7.55
C PRO A 84 -4.33 9.31 8.49
N VAL A 85 -3.26 8.60 8.11
CA VAL A 85 -2.60 7.59 8.95
C VAL A 85 -1.26 8.14 9.43
N PRO A 86 -1.25 9.04 10.44
CA PRO A 86 -0.06 9.79 10.83
C PRO A 86 1.09 8.91 11.33
N GLU A 87 0.80 7.68 11.76
CA GLU A 87 1.80 6.72 12.21
C GLU A 87 2.73 6.25 11.07
N LEU A 88 2.29 6.37 9.82
CA LEU A 88 3.06 5.99 8.62
C LEU A 88 3.76 7.19 7.97
N ASP A 89 3.42 8.41 8.40
CA ASP A 89 3.97 9.64 7.85
C ASP A 89 5.47 9.79 8.17
N GLY A 90 6.14 10.58 7.33
CA GLY A 90 7.53 10.99 7.49
C GLY A 90 7.83 12.23 6.66
N PRO A 91 9.06 12.77 6.73
CA PRO A 91 9.54 13.68 5.70
C PRO A 91 9.53 12.97 4.34
N GLY A 92 9.30 13.71 3.26
CA GLY A 92 9.08 13.12 1.94
C GLY A 92 7.63 12.69 1.68
N GLN A 93 7.46 11.91 0.63
CA GLN A 93 6.24 11.34 0.09
C GLN A 93 6.11 9.89 0.54
N THR A 94 4.87 9.47 0.80
CA THR A 94 4.54 8.10 1.20
C THR A 94 3.36 7.63 0.36
N MET A 95 3.54 6.55 -0.40
CA MET A 95 2.55 6.07 -1.35
C MET A 95 2.57 4.55 -1.52
N ALA A 96 1.66 4.06 -2.37
CA ALA A 96 1.52 2.64 -2.70
C ALA A 96 1.37 1.71 -1.48
N PRO A 97 0.41 1.97 -0.57
CA PRO A 97 0.17 1.09 0.57
C PRO A 97 -0.33 -0.28 0.14
N PHE A 98 0.15 -1.31 0.82
CA PHE A 98 -0.31 -2.68 0.71
C PHE A 98 -0.34 -3.31 2.10
N VAL A 99 -1.53 -3.71 2.55
CA VAL A 99 -1.71 -4.33 3.87
C VAL A 99 -1.87 -5.84 3.72
N CYS A 100 -1.13 -6.60 4.52
CA CYS A 100 -1.22 -8.06 4.58
C CYS A 100 -0.79 -8.55 5.97
N GLU A 101 -1.58 -9.43 6.58
CA GLU A 101 -1.27 -10.09 7.87
C GLU A 101 -0.82 -9.12 8.98
N GLY A 102 -1.49 -7.96 9.09
CA GLY A 102 -1.16 -6.94 10.09
C GLY A 102 0.17 -6.20 9.84
N VAL A 103 0.72 -6.27 8.63
CA VAL A 103 1.86 -5.50 8.18
C VAL A 103 1.44 -4.58 7.03
N MET A 104 1.75 -3.30 7.16
CA MET A 104 1.62 -2.31 6.09
C MET A 104 2.96 -2.19 5.37
N PHE A 105 2.97 -2.48 4.08
CA PHE A 105 4.09 -2.22 3.17
C PHE A 105 3.77 -0.97 2.35
N PHE A 106 4.76 -0.14 2.07
CA PHE A 106 4.57 1.07 1.27
C PHE A 106 5.90 1.58 0.71
N ALA A 107 5.84 2.50 -0.26
CA ALA A 107 7.00 3.18 -0.82
C ALA A 107 7.14 4.60 -0.23
N SER A 108 8.36 5.04 0.06
CA SER A 108 8.62 6.38 0.56
C SER A 108 10.03 6.89 0.20
N ASP A 109 10.14 8.16 -0.17
CA ASP A 109 11.41 8.86 -0.44
C ASP A 109 11.95 9.60 0.80
N ARG A 110 11.61 9.08 1.99
CA ARG A 110 12.02 9.69 3.27
C ARG A 110 13.54 9.68 3.43
N PRO A 111 14.14 10.73 4.05
CA PRO A 111 15.58 10.79 4.26
C PRO A 111 16.14 9.57 5.00
N GLY A 112 17.34 9.12 4.58
CA GLY A 112 18.01 7.95 5.15
C GLY A 112 17.71 6.62 4.44
N GLY A 113 16.95 6.66 3.33
CA GLY A 113 16.80 5.53 2.41
C GLY A 113 18.07 5.20 1.61
N ARG A 114 17.96 4.22 0.71
CA ARG A 114 18.99 3.74 -0.22
C ARG A 114 19.03 4.54 -1.52
N GLY A 115 17.92 5.15 -1.92
CA GLY A 115 17.83 5.88 -3.18
C GLY A 115 16.64 6.84 -3.24
N GLY A 116 15.88 6.75 -4.33
CA GLY A 116 14.66 7.52 -4.55
C GLY A 116 13.55 7.07 -3.61
N PHE A 117 12.52 6.41 -4.14
CA PHE A 117 11.54 5.73 -3.30
C PHE A 117 12.06 4.38 -2.83
N ASP A 118 12.04 4.17 -1.53
CA ASP A 118 12.39 2.89 -0.90
C ASP A 118 11.13 2.20 -0.39
N LEU A 119 11.14 0.87 -0.30
CA LEU A 119 10.11 0.11 0.40
C LEU A 119 10.32 0.13 1.91
N TYR A 120 9.24 0.37 2.63
CA TYR A 120 9.15 0.34 4.08
C TYR A 120 8.08 -0.65 4.54
N ALA A 121 8.20 -1.12 5.78
CA ALA A 121 7.14 -1.85 6.47
C ALA A 121 6.86 -1.29 7.85
N SER A 122 5.59 -1.32 8.25
CA SER A 122 5.15 -1.05 9.61
C SER A 122 4.24 -2.18 10.09
N ARG A 123 4.53 -2.72 11.28
CA ARG A 123 3.71 -3.75 11.91
C ARG A 123 2.62 -3.09 12.74
N ARG A 124 1.40 -3.60 12.65
CA ARG A 124 0.29 -3.19 13.51
C ARG A 124 0.59 -3.55 14.96
N THR A 125 0.27 -2.64 15.87
CA THR A 125 0.32 -2.81 17.32
C THR A 125 -1.09 -2.69 17.91
N GLY A 126 -1.22 -2.85 19.23
CA GLY A 126 -2.49 -2.60 19.92
C GLY A 126 -2.96 -1.13 19.86
N SER A 127 -2.06 -0.18 19.58
CA SER A 127 -2.35 1.26 19.58
C SER A 127 -2.39 1.90 18.19
N GLY A 128 -2.12 1.16 17.11
CA GLY A 128 -2.05 1.72 15.76
C GLY A 128 -0.99 1.02 14.91
N TRP A 129 -0.41 1.74 13.96
CA TRP A 129 0.76 1.27 13.23
C TRP A 129 2.04 1.58 14.02
N GLY A 130 2.99 0.65 14.03
CA GLY A 130 4.31 0.89 14.61
C GLY A 130 5.16 1.85 13.77
N ALA A 131 6.34 2.20 14.27
CA ALA A 131 7.30 2.99 13.52
C ALA A 131 7.70 2.27 12.22
N PRO A 132 7.62 2.93 11.05
CA PRO A 132 8.07 2.33 9.81
C PRO A 132 9.56 2.01 9.81
N ARG A 133 9.92 0.85 9.26
CA ARG A 133 11.30 0.41 9.07
C ARG A 133 11.57 0.22 7.59
N ASN A 134 12.73 0.69 7.13
CA ASN A 134 13.18 0.46 5.76
C ASN A 134 13.32 -1.06 5.55
N LEU A 135 12.73 -1.61 4.49
CA LEU A 135 12.71 -3.06 4.28
C LEU A 135 14.12 -3.63 4.13
N GLN A 136 15.04 -2.86 3.56
CA GLN A 136 16.43 -3.30 3.38
C GLN A 136 17.15 -3.54 4.71
N ASP A 137 16.72 -2.87 5.79
CA ASP A 137 17.32 -3.00 7.13
C ASP A 137 16.75 -4.17 7.95
N VAL A 138 15.65 -4.78 7.49
CA VAL A 138 14.97 -5.88 8.22
C VAL A 138 15.06 -7.21 7.49
N LEU A 139 15.41 -7.20 6.20
CA LEU A 139 15.59 -8.42 5.42
C LEU A 139 16.97 -9.04 5.62
N PRO A 140 17.12 -10.36 5.40
CA PRO A 140 18.39 -11.05 5.52
C PRO A 140 19.47 -10.45 4.59
N VAL A 141 20.73 -10.59 5.01
CA VAL A 141 21.89 -10.24 4.18
C VAL A 141 21.83 -10.99 2.85
N GLY A 142 22.09 -10.28 1.75
CA GLY A 142 22.02 -10.82 0.40
C GLY A 142 20.66 -10.69 -0.28
N VAL A 143 19.63 -10.21 0.43
CA VAL A 143 18.35 -9.82 -0.18
C VAL A 143 18.36 -8.32 -0.46
N GLU A 144 18.36 -7.95 -1.73
CA GLU A 144 18.34 -6.55 -2.18
C GLU A 144 16.94 -6.15 -2.65
N VAL A 145 16.23 -5.42 -1.78
CA VAL A 145 14.93 -4.85 -2.11
C VAL A 145 15.03 -3.38 -2.46
N ASN A 146 15.80 -2.57 -1.73
CA ASN A 146 15.91 -1.14 -2.00
C ASN A 146 17.26 -0.82 -2.62
N THR A 147 17.26 0.02 -3.65
CA THR A 147 18.45 0.36 -4.44
C THR A 147 18.63 1.87 -4.54
N ALA A 148 19.55 2.33 -5.40
CA ALA A 148 19.64 3.76 -5.74
C ALA A 148 18.47 4.24 -6.61
N GLY A 149 17.70 3.32 -7.21
CA GLY A 149 16.50 3.63 -8.00
C GLY A 149 15.27 3.92 -7.13
N ASN A 150 14.11 3.74 -7.74
CA ASN A 150 12.81 3.79 -7.10
C ASN A 150 12.21 2.40 -7.03
N GLU A 151 11.74 2.03 -5.86
CA GLU A 151 10.94 0.86 -5.59
C GLU A 151 9.50 1.23 -5.23
N PHE A 152 8.54 0.62 -5.93
CA PHE A 152 7.12 0.96 -5.82
C PHE A 152 6.22 -0.27 -5.81
N ARG A 153 4.97 -0.05 -5.38
CA ARG A 153 3.84 -0.98 -5.51
C ARG A 153 4.13 -2.36 -4.92
N PRO A 154 4.52 -2.43 -3.63
CA PRO A 154 4.69 -3.71 -2.97
C PRO A 154 3.36 -4.47 -2.96
N SER A 155 3.42 -5.78 -3.13
CA SER A 155 2.32 -6.70 -2.89
C SER A 155 2.86 -8.01 -2.35
N VAL A 156 2.12 -8.65 -1.45
CA VAL A 156 2.51 -9.93 -0.87
C VAL A 156 1.61 -11.01 -1.43
N LEU A 157 2.23 -12.02 -2.03
CA LEU A 157 1.58 -13.24 -2.47
C LEU A 157 1.82 -14.33 -1.43
N LEU A 158 0.73 -14.84 -0.86
CA LEU A 158 0.73 -15.95 0.09
C LEU A 158 0.59 -17.25 -0.72
N LEU A 159 1.70 -17.97 -0.91
CA LEU A 159 1.70 -19.27 -1.60
C LEU A 159 1.92 -20.40 -0.61
N GLY A 160 0.86 -21.16 -0.34
CA GLY A 160 0.99 -22.41 0.40
C GLY A 160 1.49 -23.53 -0.50
N PHE A 161 2.80 -23.77 -0.54
CA PHE A 161 3.33 -25.00 -1.14
C PHE A 161 3.39 -26.10 -0.09
N ARG A 162 3.23 -27.37 -0.51
CA ARG A 162 3.22 -28.53 0.41
C ARG A 162 4.43 -28.57 1.36
N GLU A 163 5.60 -28.16 0.88
CA GLU A 163 6.85 -28.13 1.65
C GLU A 163 7.13 -26.77 2.30
N LYS A 164 6.44 -25.71 1.88
CA LYS A 164 6.58 -24.34 2.38
C LYS A 164 5.21 -23.68 2.50
N PRO A 165 4.38 -24.11 3.46
CA PRO A 165 3.01 -23.59 3.61
C PRO A 165 2.99 -22.11 3.96
N GLU A 166 4.05 -21.63 4.63
CA GLU A 166 4.23 -20.24 5.06
C GLU A 166 5.02 -19.39 4.06
N LEU A 167 5.17 -19.84 2.81
CA LEU A 167 5.94 -19.06 1.83
C LEU A 167 5.19 -17.77 1.48
N ARG A 168 5.87 -16.65 1.72
CA ARG A 168 5.39 -15.33 1.36
C ARG A 168 6.36 -14.68 0.41
N LEU A 169 5.80 -14.18 -0.68
CA LEU A 169 6.54 -13.59 -1.77
C LEU A 169 6.20 -12.10 -1.83
N LEU A 170 7.21 -11.23 -1.67
CA LEU A 170 7.06 -9.80 -1.94
C LEU A 170 7.31 -9.57 -3.43
N LEU A 171 6.29 -9.10 -4.12
CA LEU A 171 6.37 -8.58 -5.49
C LEU A 171 6.41 -7.06 -5.42
N PHE A 172 7.26 -6.44 -6.20
CA PHE A 172 7.36 -4.99 -6.29
C PHE A 172 7.91 -4.56 -7.66
N SER A 173 7.75 -3.29 -7.99
CA SER A 173 8.29 -2.71 -9.22
C SER A 173 9.52 -1.86 -8.92
N SER A 174 10.55 -1.89 -9.78
CA SER A 174 11.73 -1.05 -9.61
C SER A 174 12.30 -0.59 -10.96
N ASP A 175 12.87 0.61 -10.99
CA ASP A 175 13.62 1.16 -12.12
C ASP A 175 15.15 1.03 -11.93
N ARG A 176 15.58 0.10 -11.07
CA ARG A 176 17.00 -0.14 -10.78
C ARG A 176 17.82 -0.43 -12.04
N PRO A 177 19.12 -0.06 -12.06
CA PRO A 177 20.00 -0.39 -13.16
C PRO A 177 20.06 -1.89 -13.45
N GLY A 178 20.13 -2.25 -14.73
CA GLY A 178 20.15 -3.64 -15.21
C GLY A 178 18.77 -4.23 -15.50
N GLY A 179 17.69 -3.47 -15.26
CA GLY A 179 16.34 -3.77 -15.72
C GLY A 179 16.13 -3.63 -17.23
N GLN A 180 14.94 -3.98 -17.71
CA GLN A 180 14.50 -3.92 -19.10
C GLN A 180 13.39 -2.87 -19.28
N GLY A 181 13.78 -1.59 -19.34
CA GLY A 181 12.88 -0.49 -19.63
C GLY A 181 12.78 0.50 -18.47
N GLY A 182 11.56 0.92 -18.14
CA GLY A 182 11.28 1.83 -17.03
C GLY A 182 11.23 1.09 -15.71
N TYR A 183 10.04 0.59 -15.34
CA TYR A 183 9.85 -0.24 -14.14
C TYR A 183 9.70 -1.71 -14.52
N ASP A 184 10.54 -2.56 -13.96
CA ASP A 184 10.43 -4.02 -14.05
C ASP A 184 9.80 -4.62 -12.78
N LEU A 185 9.27 -5.83 -12.89
CA LEU A 185 8.75 -6.58 -11.75
C LEU A 185 9.86 -7.43 -11.11
N TYR A 186 10.03 -7.26 -9.80
CA TYR A 186 10.95 -8.01 -8.96
C TYR A 186 10.19 -8.81 -7.92
N LEU A 187 10.83 -9.89 -7.47
CA LEU A 187 10.28 -10.86 -6.53
C LEU A 187 11.36 -11.23 -5.51
N THR A 188 10.99 -11.26 -4.23
CA THR A 188 11.80 -11.89 -3.18
C THR A 188 10.94 -12.65 -2.18
N ALA A 189 11.54 -13.57 -1.44
CA ALA A 189 10.88 -14.24 -0.32
C ALA A 189 10.95 -13.36 0.93
N LEU A 190 9.81 -13.17 1.60
CA LEU A 190 9.79 -12.58 2.93
C LEU A 190 10.12 -13.66 3.97
N PRO A 191 10.85 -13.32 5.06
CA PRO A 191 11.01 -14.21 6.19
C PRO A 191 9.65 -14.68 6.71
N ALA A 192 9.58 -15.88 7.29
CA ALA A 192 8.40 -16.32 8.01
C ALA A 192 8.06 -15.32 9.12
N SER A 193 6.77 -15.16 9.45
CA SER A 193 6.37 -14.21 10.49
C SER A 193 6.87 -14.87 11.73
N ALA A 194 7.74 -14.18 12.47
CA ALA A 194 7.99 -14.59 13.84
C ALA A 194 6.61 -14.75 14.48
N GLY A 195 6.25 -16.00 14.79
CA GLY A 195 5.04 -16.30 15.53
C GLY A 195 4.99 -15.40 16.75
N ALA A 196 3.78 -15.12 17.22
CA ALA A 196 3.60 -14.54 18.54
C ALA A 196 4.18 -15.51 19.58
N ASP A 197 5.50 -15.45 19.78
CA ASP A 197 6.28 -16.16 20.80
C ASP A 197 7.56 -15.36 21.05
N GLN A 198 7.38 -14.26 21.79
CA GLN A 198 8.16 -13.86 22.97
C GLN A 198 7.44 -12.71 23.68
#